data_AF-A0A402AKW8-F1
#
_entry.id   AF-A0A402AKW8-F1
#
_cell.length_a   1.000
_cell.length_b   1.000
_cell.length_c   1.000
_cell.angle_alpha   90.00
_cell.angle_beta   90.00
_cell.angle_gamma   90.00
#
_symmetry.space_group_name_H-M   'P 1'
#
loop_
_entity.id
_entity.type
_entity.pdbx_description
1 polymer ?
#
loop_
_entity_poly.entity_id
_entity_poly.type
_entity_poly.pdbx_seq_one_letter_code
_entity_poly.pdbx_strand_id
1 'polypeptide(L)'
;MSLFYRFVPRPRRGVAGIHVRPQSFIFLACMLFLFSMVISACISDSNSNNGGNAHTSAAATPAPVQLSSLGWCGKPSEIFRDQASDHVQAGAKSTDLGPADGKPRTVTDWNTVKSDLGFTIYLPKSLPAGTCLLSVSGSLRDPIFGSNFTITYVLPGQDAMSFSQAPVRVKNITFQCTVSQGTASTANSTNTHGSASTPTAAKEPVQLCNGIRDQTNIVFSARGNTSTLQQIFQNLQPDVDWTPAK
;
A
#
# COMPACT_ATOMS: atom_id res chain seq x y z
N MET A 1 -93.92 -29.24 -3.81
CA MET A 1 -94.73 -28.27 -3.04
C MET A 1 -93.77 -27.30 -2.39
N SER A 2 -93.85 -26.03 -2.80
CA SER A 2 -93.40 -24.79 -2.16
C SER A 2 -91.98 -24.62 -1.59
N LEU A 3 -91.34 -23.55 -2.10
CA LEU A 3 -90.26 -22.73 -1.52
C LEU A 3 -90.43 -22.46 -0.01
N PHE A 4 -89.33 -22.24 0.71
CA PHE A 4 -89.08 -20.95 1.37
C PHE A 4 -87.59 -20.71 1.67
N TYR A 5 -87.16 -19.51 1.31
CA TYR A 5 -85.85 -18.90 1.49
C TYR A 5 -85.45 -18.71 2.96
N ARG A 6 -84.16 -18.85 3.29
CA ARG A 6 -83.48 -17.98 4.26
C ARG A 6 -82.09 -17.59 3.75
N PHE A 7 -81.97 -16.32 3.39
CA PHE A 7 -80.72 -15.61 3.11
C PHE A 7 -80.05 -15.28 4.45
N VAL A 8 -78.78 -15.65 4.62
CA VAL A 8 -77.91 -15.15 5.70
C VAL A 8 -76.66 -14.54 5.04
N PRO A 9 -76.34 -13.26 5.27
CA PRO A 9 -75.21 -12.60 4.62
C PRO A 9 -73.87 -13.02 5.26
N ARG A 10 -72.89 -13.32 4.40
CA ARG A 10 -71.48 -13.55 4.78
C ARG A 10 -70.77 -12.23 5.10
N PRO A 11 -69.88 -12.18 6.10
CA PRO A 11 -68.97 -11.04 6.28
C PRO A 11 -67.86 -11.04 5.23
N ARG A 12 -67.60 -9.86 4.65
CA ARG A 12 -66.52 -9.59 3.69
C ARG A 12 -65.14 -9.60 4.39
N ARG A 13 -64.17 -10.31 3.80
CA ARG A 13 -62.75 -10.18 4.11
C ARG A 13 -62.25 -8.81 3.68
N GLY A 14 -61.65 -8.07 4.61
CA GLY A 14 -60.96 -6.81 4.34
C GLY A 14 -59.64 -7.05 3.59
N VAL A 15 -59.43 -6.28 2.53
CA VAL A 15 -58.15 -6.16 1.81
C VAL A 15 -57.33 -5.10 2.55
N ALA A 16 -56.17 -5.46 3.06
CA ALA A 16 -55.22 -4.51 3.63
C ALA A 16 -54.58 -3.71 2.49
N GLY A 17 -54.89 -2.43 2.40
CA GLY A 17 -54.22 -1.49 1.52
C GLY A 17 -52.81 -1.22 2.00
N ILE A 18 -51.82 -1.45 1.13
CA ILE A 18 -50.41 -1.08 1.36
C ILE A 18 -50.33 0.45 1.27
N HIS A 19 -50.31 1.11 2.41
CA HIS A 19 -50.06 2.54 2.52
C HIS A 19 -48.57 2.80 2.33
N VAL A 20 -48.13 3.03 1.09
CA VAL A 20 -46.76 3.48 0.79
C VAL A 20 -46.63 4.94 1.22
N ARG A 21 -45.75 5.21 2.19
CA ARG A 21 -45.53 6.57 2.71
C ARG A 21 -44.86 7.46 1.65
N PRO A 22 -45.33 8.70 1.44
CA PRO A 22 -44.81 9.61 0.40
C PRO A 22 -43.32 9.99 0.58
N GLN A 23 -42.78 9.80 1.77
CA GLN A 23 -41.37 10.06 2.08
C GLN A 23 -40.41 9.08 1.38
N SER A 24 -40.88 7.89 1.01
CA SER A 24 -40.06 6.89 0.33
C SER A 24 -39.83 7.20 -1.16
N PHE A 25 -40.76 7.93 -1.79
CA PHE A 25 -40.63 8.38 -3.18
C PHE A 25 -39.58 9.48 -3.36
N ILE A 26 -39.42 10.35 -2.35
CA ILE A 26 -38.43 11.44 -2.39
C ILE A 26 -37.00 10.87 -2.33
N PHE A 27 -36.75 9.89 -1.46
CA PHE A 27 -35.44 9.23 -1.38
C PHE A 27 -35.08 8.46 -2.66
N LEU A 28 -36.07 7.81 -3.28
CA LEU A 28 -35.85 7.08 -4.53
C LEU A 28 -35.56 8.03 -5.70
N ALA A 29 -36.26 9.18 -5.77
CA ALA A 29 -35.99 10.21 -6.77
C ALA A 29 -34.59 10.85 -6.58
N CYS A 30 -34.17 11.14 -5.35
CA CYS A 30 -32.83 11.67 -5.06
C CYS A 30 -31.72 10.68 -5.44
N MET A 31 -31.89 9.39 -5.12
CA MET A 31 -30.91 8.36 -5.50
C MET A 31 -30.81 8.21 -7.03
N LEU A 32 -31.94 8.28 -7.75
CA LEU A 32 -31.96 8.20 -9.22
C LEU A 32 -31.27 9.40 -9.88
N PHE A 33 -31.40 10.59 -9.28
CA PHE A 33 -30.73 11.81 -9.76
C PHE A 33 -29.22 11.80 -9.48
N LEU A 34 -28.78 11.21 -8.36
CA LEU A 34 -27.35 11.04 -8.08
C LEU A 34 -26.73 10.00 -9.02
N PHE A 35 -27.45 8.92 -9.34
CA PHE A 35 -26.97 7.90 -10.28
C PHE A 35 -26.80 8.43 -11.70
N SER A 36 -27.67 9.34 -12.18
CA SER A 36 -27.55 9.92 -13.52
C SER A 36 -26.32 10.83 -13.67
N MET A 37 -25.92 11.54 -12.60
CA MET A 37 -24.70 12.36 -12.63
C MET A 37 -23.42 11.51 -12.71
N VAL A 38 -23.40 10.33 -12.08
CA VAL A 38 -22.23 9.43 -12.13
C VAL A 38 -22.07 8.80 -13.53
N ILE A 39 -23.17 8.53 -14.24
CA ILE A 39 -23.12 7.95 -15.58
C ILE A 39 -22.63 8.97 -16.63
N SER A 40 -23.00 10.26 -16.52
CA SER A 40 -22.51 11.29 -17.45
C SER A 40 -21.02 11.64 -17.29
N ALA A 41 -20.40 11.33 -16.14
CA ALA A 41 -18.96 11.52 -15.94
C ALA A 41 -18.10 10.41 -16.59
N CYS A 42 -18.72 9.30 -17.00
CA CYS A 42 -18.03 8.18 -17.66
C CYS A 42 -18.19 8.19 -19.18
N ILE A 43 -19.00 9.10 -19.75
CA ILE A 43 -19.22 9.23 -21.21
C ILE A 43 -18.67 10.59 -21.65
N SER A 44 -17.34 10.73 -21.61
CA SER A 44 -16.61 11.79 -22.29
C SER A 44 -15.30 11.21 -22.77
N ASP A 45 -15.35 10.57 -23.94
CA ASP A 45 -14.46 10.84 -25.08
C ASP A 45 -14.62 9.76 -26.15
N SER A 46 -15.48 10.02 -27.13
CA SER A 46 -15.49 9.32 -28.42
C SER A 46 -16.15 10.20 -29.48
N ASN A 47 -15.62 11.42 -29.68
CA ASN A 47 -15.83 12.14 -30.93
C ASN A 47 -14.75 13.20 -31.15
N SER A 48 -13.63 12.83 -31.79
CA SER A 48 -12.79 13.80 -32.47
C SER A 48 -12.28 13.20 -33.78
N ASN A 49 -12.82 13.74 -34.86
CA ASN A 49 -12.44 13.46 -36.23
C ASN A 49 -11.71 14.71 -36.74
N ASN A 50 -10.39 14.81 -36.56
CA ASN A 50 -9.48 15.54 -37.46
C ASN A 50 -8.00 15.44 -37.06
N GLY A 51 -7.16 15.09 -38.03
CA GLY A 51 -5.87 15.76 -38.28
C GLY A 51 -4.72 15.56 -37.29
N GLY A 52 -3.84 14.59 -37.61
CA GLY A 52 -2.38 14.72 -37.49
C GLY A 52 -1.77 15.19 -36.16
N ASN A 53 -1.29 14.23 -35.36
CA ASN A 53 0.08 14.26 -34.84
C ASN A 53 0.40 12.92 -34.18
N ALA A 54 1.64 12.46 -34.38
CA ALA A 54 2.17 11.22 -33.84
C ALA A 54 1.97 11.16 -32.31
N HIS A 55 1.00 10.37 -31.88
CA HIS A 55 0.82 10.03 -30.48
C HIS A 55 1.90 8.99 -30.14
N THR A 56 2.98 9.45 -29.54
CA THR A 56 3.89 8.59 -28.78
C THR A 56 3.04 7.83 -27.77
N SER A 57 2.79 6.55 -28.06
CA SER A 57 2.06 5.65 -27.20
C SER A 57 2.74 5.65 -25.83
N ALA A 58 2.11 6.28 -24.84
CA ALA A 58 2.51 6.12 -23.45
C ALA A 58 2.47 4.62 -23.17
N ALA A 59 3.63 4.03 -22.91
CA ALA A 59 3.74 2.61 -22.60
C ALA A 59 2.73 2.29 -21.49
N ALA A 60 1.80 1.36 -21.76
CA ALA A 60 0.79 0.97 -20.80
C ALA A 60 1.47 0.58 -19.48
N THR A 61 1.09 1.24 -18.39
CA THR A 61 1.63 0.92 -17.05
C THR A 61 1.39 -0.57 -16.79
N PRO A 62 2.44 -1.36 -16.54
CA PRO A 62 2.28 -2.78 -16.28
C PRO A 62 1.33 -3.02 -15.10
N ALA A 63 0.43 -4.00 -15.23
CA ALA A 63 -0.54 -4.31 -14.20
C ALA A 63 0.16 -4.62 -12.85
N PRO A 64 -0.42 -4.22 -11.70
CA PRO A 64 0.18 -4.49 -10.41
C PRO A 64 0.16 -5.98 -10.06
N VAL A 65 1.22 -6.44 -9.39
CA VAL A 65 1.50 -7.84 -9.01
C VAL A 65 1.63 -7.93 -7.50
N GLN A 66 1.15 -9.02 -6.89
CA GLN A 66 1.24 -9.25 -5.45
C GLN A 66 2.69 -9.45 -5.01
N LEU A 67 3.04 -9.02 -3.80
CA LEU A 67 4.43 -9.08 -3.32
C LEU A 67 4.98 -10.51 -3.26
N SER A 68 4.18 -11.49 -2.80
CA SER A 68 4.57 -12.91 -2.75
C SER A 68 4.85 -13.56 -4.12
N SER A 69 4.36 -12.94 -5.20
CA SER A 69 4.63 -13.39 -6.57
C SER A 69 5.86 -12.72 -7.22
N LEU A 70 6.53 -11.81 -6.51
CA LEU A 70 7.74 -11.16 -7.00
C LEU A 70 8.93 -12.12 -6.89
N GLY A 71 9.75 -12.18 -7.95
CA GLY A 71 11.03 -12.88 -7.92
C GLY A 71 12.14 -12.03 -7.29
N TRP A 72 13.25 -12.67 -6.95
CA TRP A 72 14.47 -11.95 -6.56
C TRP A 72 15.11 -11.26 -7.78
N CYS A 73 15.68 -10.07 -7.59
CA CYS A 73 16.43 -9.37 -8.63
C CYS A 73 17.72 -10.10 -9.04
N GLY A 74 18.16 -11.05 -8.20
CA GLY A 74 19.37 -11.83 -8.38
C GLY A 74 19.40 -12.96 -7.37
N LYS A 75 20.55 -13.15 -6.70
CA LYS A 75 20.65 -14.12 -5.62
C LYS A 75 19.75 -13.69 -4.44
N PRO A 76 19.00 -14.62 -3.84
CA PRO A 76 18.25 -14.34 -2.62
C PRO A 76 19.14 -13.75 -1.54
N SER A 77 18.68 -12.65 -0.95
CA SER A 77 19.35 -11.93 0.12
C SER A 77 18.35 -11.69 1.26
N GLU A 78 18.24 -12.69 2.12
CA GLU A 78 17.37 -12.70 3.29
C GLU A 78 18.23 -12.92 4.53
N ILE A 79 18.38 -11.89 5.38
CA ILE A 79 19.29 -11.92 6.52
C ILE A 79 18.61 -11.35 7.76
N PHE A 80 18.10 -12.22 8.61
CA PHE A 80 17.63 -11.84 9.94
C PHE A 80 18.61 -12.30 10.99
N ARG A 81 19.01 -11.37 11.85
CA ARG A 81 19.93 -11.66 12.96
C ARG A 81 19.21 -11.48 14.27
N ASP A 82 19.08 -12.56 15.01
CA ASP A 82 18.61 -12.54 16.39
C ASP A 82 19.77 -12.15 17.28
N GLN A 83 19.65 -10.99 17.95
CA GLN A 83 20.72 -10.33 18.72
C GLN A 83 20.53 -10.45 20.21
N ALA A 84 19.62 -11.31 20.66
CA ALA A 84 19.31 -11.33 22.06
C ALA A 84 20.48 -11.82 22.90
N SER A 85 20.56 -11.28 24.11
CA SER A 85 21.64 -11.48 25.07
C SER A 85 21.03 -11.68 26.45
N ASP A 86 21.70 -12.47 27.30
CA ASP A 86 21.32 -12.74 28.69
C ASP A 86 21.54 -11.52 29.63
N HIS A 87 21.42 -10.30 29.13
CA HIS A 87 21.67 -9.11 29.93
C HIS A 87 20.53 -8.89 30.94
N VAL A 88 20.73 -9.41 32.14
CA VAL A 88 20.08 -8.97 33.37
C VAL A 88 20.44 -7.50 33.56
N GLN A 89 19.53 -6.58 33.21
CA GLN A 89 19.62 -5.20 33.69
C GLN A 89 19.51 -5.23 35.22
N ALA A 90 20.57 -4.80 35.91
CA ALA A 90 20.59 -4.69 37.36
C ALA A 90 19.40 -3.83 37.85
N GLY A 91 18.36 -4.49 38.37
CA GLY A 91 17.16 -3.86 38.92
C GLY A 91 15.87 -3.99 38.09
N ALA A 92 15.88 -4.59 36.90
CA ALA A 92 14.67 -4.86 36.13
C ALA A 92 14.29 -6.35 36.18
N LYS A 93 12.98 -6.63 36.25
CA LYS A 93 12.40 -7.98 36.22
C LYS A 93 12.87 -8.67 34.93
N SER A 94 13.53 -9.83 35.04
CA SER A 94 14.01 -10.62 33.91
C SER A 94 12.91 -10.80 32.87
N THR A 95 13.01 -10.11 31.74
CA THR A 95 12.24 -10.43 30.55
C THR A 95 13.15 -11.28 29.69
N ASP A 96 12.90 -12.59 29.66
CA ASP A 96 13.49 -13.52 28.70
C ASP A 96 13.20 -12.99 27.29
N LEU A 97 14.13 -12.21 26.74
CA LEU A 97 14.03 -11.69 25.38
C LEU A 97 15.05 -12.37 24.47
N GLY A 98 15.62 -13.53 24.83
CA GLY A 98 16.64 -14.18 24.01
C GLY A 98 16.68 -15.71 23.95
N PRO A 99 17.41 -16.27 22.95
CA PRO A 99 17.78 -17.68 22.92
C PRO A 99 18.58 -18.06 24.16
N ALA A 100 18.42 -19.30 24.62
CA ALA A 100 19.03 -19.81 25.85
C ALA A 100 20.59 -19.82 25.87
N ASP A 101 21.25 -19.50 24.77
CA ASP A 101 22.72 -19.49 24.62
C ASP A 101 23.33 -18.09 24.49
N GLY A 102 22.52 -17.02 24.50
CA GLY A 102 22.99 -15.62 24.55
C GLY A 102 23.86 -15.16 23.37
N LYS A 103 23.83 -15.88 22.24
CA LYS A 103 24.69 -15.60 21.07
C LYS A 103 23.88 -15.12 19.86
N PRO A 104 24.41 -14.15 19.10
CA PRO A 104 23.79 -13.75 17.84
C PRO A 104 23.68 -14.91 16.86
N ARG A 105 22.49 -15.14 16.31
CA ARG A 105 22.23 -16.20 15.31
C ARG A 105 21.50 -15.67 14.09
N THR A 106 21.73 -16.30 12.95
CA THR A 106 20.96 -16.01 11.73
C THR A 106 19.70 -16.87 11.71
N VAL A 107 18.55 -16.22 11.51
CA VAL A 107 17.24 -16.88 11.39
C VAL A 107 16.80 -16.82 9.93
N THR A 108 16.40 -17.97 9.38
CA THR A 108 16.00 -18.10 7.97
C THR A 108 14.53 -18.53 7.80
N ASP A 109 13.86 -18.88 8.89
CA ASP A 109 12.44 -19.24 8.86
C ASP A 109 11.58 -17.99 9.12
N TRP A 110 10.75 -17.62 8.13
CA TRP A 110 9.92 -16.42 8.23
C TRP A 110 8.91 -16.46 9.38
N ASN A 111 8.37 -17.64 9.73
CA ASN A 111 7.42 -17.73 10.84
C ASN A 111 8.09 -17.36 12.17
N THR A 112 9.32 -17.83 12.38
CA THR A 112 10.17 -17.47 13.53
C THR A 112 10.54 -15.98 13.51
N VAL A 113 10.92 -15.44 12.35
CA VAL A 113 11.20 -14.00 12.22
C VAL A 113 9.96 -13.17 12.57
N LYS A 114 8.79 -13.54 12.04
CA LYS A 114 7.52 -12.85 12.29
C LYS A 114 7.15 -12.87 13.77
N SER A 115 7.34 -13.98 14.48
CA SER A 115 7.09 -14.04 15.93
C SER A 115 8.07 -13.19 16.73
N ASP A 116 9.35 -13.19 16.37
CA ASP A 116 10.43 -12.57 17.15
C ASP A 116 10.59 -11.06 16.87
N LEU A 117 10.01 -10.54 15.78
CA LEU A 117 9.99 -9.11 15.49
C LEU A 117 9.27 -8.31 16.58
N GLY A 118 8.14 -8.80 17.09
CA GLY A 118 7.38 -8.13 18.16
C GLY A 118 6.70 -6.81 17.75
N PHE A 119 6.57 -6.53 16.44
CA PHE A 119 5.80 -5.41 15.91
C PHE A 119 5.20 -5.75 14.53
N THR A 120 4.19 -4.97 14.11
CA THR A 120 3.51 -5.18 12.83
C THR A 120 4.25 -4.52 11.68
N ILE A 121 4.56 -5.28 10.63
CA ILE A 121 5.14 -4.77 9.38
C ILE A 121 4.02 -4.31 8.45
N TYR A 122 4.18 -3.13 7.86
CA TYR A 122 3.26 -2.56 6.88
C TYR A 122 3.93 -2.49 5.50
N LEU A 123 3.32 -3.09 4.49
CA LEU A 123 3.85 -3.11 3.12
C LEU A 123 2.76 -2.75 2.09
N PRO A 124 3.12 -2.33 0.87
CA PRO A 124 2.16 -2.23 -0.22
C PRO A 124 1.56 -3.61 -0.50
N LYS A 125 0.26 -3.67 -0.84
CA LYS A 125 -0.38 -4.94 -1.22
C LYS A 125 0.13 -5.50 -2.55
N SER A 126 0.54 -4.60 -3.44
CA SER A 126 1.04 -4.94 -4.78
C SER A 126 2.04 -3.88 -5.25
N LEU A 127 2.90 -4.27 -6.19
CA LEU A 127 3.87 -3.40 -6.85
C LEU A 127 3.73 -3.56 -8.38
N PRO A 128 4.19 -2.59 -9.20
CA PRO A 128 4.11 -2.70 -10.65
C PRO A 128 4.76 -3.98 -11.19
N ALA A 129 4.17 -4.61 -12.21
CA ALA A 129 4.80 -5.75 -12.87
C ALA A 129 6.21 -5.40 -13.40
N GLY A 130 7.14 -6.35 -13.26
CA GLY A 130 8.56 -6.15 -13.52
C GLY A 130 9.36 -5.67 -12.31
N THR A 131 8.71 -5.45 -11.17
CA THR A 131 9.38 -5.27 -9.88
C THR A 131 10.04 -6.58 -9.44
N CYS A 132 11.20 -6.49 -8.81
CA CYS A 132 11.85 -7.64 -8.16
C CYS A 132 12.30 -7.28 -6.73
N LEU A 133 12.43 -8.32 -5.89
CA LEU A 133 12.91 -8.19 -4.52
C LEU A 133 14.44 -8.20 -4.51
N LEU A 134 15.06 -7.14 -3.96
CA LEU A 134 16.52 -7.03 -3.91
C LEU A 134 17.08 -7.63 -2.62
N SER A 135 16.51 -7.26 -1.48
CA SER A 135 17.02 -7.66 -0.17
C SER A 135 15.96 -7.53 0.90
N VAL A 136 15.99 -8.46 1.86
CA VAL A 136 15.25 -8.37 3.11
C VAL A 136 16.20 -8.65 4.26
N SER A 137 16.14 -7.82 5.29
CA SER A 137 17.00 -7.99 6.45
C SER A 137 16.38 -7.40 7.69
N GLY A 138 16.85 -7.83 8.85
CA GLY A 138 16.43 -7.27 10.12
C GLY A 138 17.26 -7.77 11.29
N SER A 139 17.13 -7.06 12.39
CA SER A 139 17.59 -7.44 13.71
C SER A 139 16.38 -7.86 14.53
N LEU A 140 16.50 -8.94 15.28
CA LEU A 140 15.45 -9.43 16.18
C LEU A 140 15.96 -9.29 17.60
N ARG A 141 15.11 -8.74 18.47
CA ARG A 141 15.32 -8.72 19.93
C ARG A 141 16.65 -8.10 20.35
N ASP A 142 17.10 -7.08 19.63
CA ASP A 142 18.29 -6.30 19.99
C ASP A 142 18.02 -5.57 21.33
N PRO A 143 18.85 -5.78 22.37
CA PRO A 143 18.61 -5.21 23.69
C PRO A 143 18.73 -3.67 23.73
N ILE A 144 19.44 -3.08 22.76
CA ILE A 144 19.69 -1.63 22.69
C ILE A 144 18.66 -0.99 21.76
N PHE A 145 18.58 -1.49 20.51
CA PHE A 145 17.82 -0.87 19.43
C PHE A 145 16.46 -1.52 19.17
N GLY A 146 16.18 -2.66 19.80
CA GLY A 146 14.97 -3.44 19.55
C GLY A 146 14.98 -4.06 18.16
N SER A 147 13.90 -4.77 17.83
CA SER A 147 13.77 -5.37 16.51
C SER A 147 13.60 -4.33 15.41
N ASN A 148 14.13 -4.60 14.22
CA ASN A 148 13.88 -3.83 13.01
C ASN A 148 13.69 -4.73 11.79
N PHE A 149 13.08 -4.18 10.75
CA PHE A 149 12.82 -4.85 9.49
C PHE A 149 13.15 -3.90 8.34
N THR A 150 13.82 -4.40 7.32
CA THR A 150 14.14 -3.64 6.10
C THR A 150 13.89 -4.50 4.87
N ILE A 151 13.20 -3.95 3.88
CA ILE A 151 12.92 -4.60 2.61
C ILE A 151 13.13 -3.63 1.47
N THR A 152 13.76 -4.09 0.39
CA THR A 152 14.08 -3.25 -0.77
C THR A 152 13.67 -3.93 -2.06
N TYR A 153 12.98 -3.20 -2.91
CA TYR A 153 12.51 -3.60 -4.22
C TYR A 153 13.20 -2.76 -5.31
N VAL A 154 13.41 -3.35 -6.47
CA VAL A 154 13.77 -2.62 -7.70
C VAL A 154 12.55 -2.59 -8.61
N LEU A 155 12.08 -1.38 -8.91
CA LEU A 155 10.95 -1.11 -9.78
C LEU A 155 11.37 -1.17 -11.27
N PRO A 156 10.40 -1.31 -12.18
CA PRO A 156 10.65 -1.13 -13.61
C PRO A 156 11.31 0.23 -13.87
N GLY A 157 12.45 0.24 -14.57
CA GLY A 157 13.22 1.48 -14.83
C GLY A 157 14.41 1.72 -13.90
N GLN A 158 14.81 0.71 -13.10
CA GLN A 158 15.98 0.71 -12.19
C GLN A 158 15.88 1.68 -11.01
N ASP A 159 14.66 2.07 -10.63
CA ASP A 159 14.43 2.84 -9.41
C ASP A 159 14.22 1.90 -8.22
N ALA A 160 14.81 2.22 -7.08
CA ALA A 160 14.66 1.42 -5.87
C ALA A 160 13.59 2.01 -4.94
N MET A 161 12.83 1.13 -4.29
CA MET A 161 11.95 1.47 -3.18
C MET A 161 12.33 0.63 -1.98
N SER A 162 12.67 1.29 -0.87
CA SER A 162 13.11 0.64 0.36
C SER A 162 12.21 1.04 1.53
N PHE A 163 11.83 0.08 2.38
CA PHE A 163 11.09 0.31 3.62
C PHE A 163 11.93 -0.19 4.79
N SER A 164 12.19 0.69 5.77
CA SER A 164 12.81 0.39 7.05
C SER A 164 11.80 0.65 8.17
N GLN A 165 11.55 -0.36 8.99
CA GLN A 165 10.47 -0.37 9.98
C GLN A 165 10.99 -0.80 11.34
N ALA A 166 10.47 -0.18 12.39
CA ALA A 166 10.82 -0.45 13.78
C ALA A 166 9.67 -0.04 14.72
N PRO A 167 9.58 -0.59 15.94
CA PRO A 167 8.59 -0.14 16.91
C PRO A 167 8.78 1.34 17.27
N VAL A 168 7.68 2.04 17.49
CA VAL A 168 7.69 3.47 17.84
C VAL A 168 8.38 3.67 19.19
N ARG A 169 9.50 4.41 19.17
CA ARG A 169 10.17 4.90 20.38
C ARG A 169 9.83 6.36 20.69
N VAL A 170 9.46 7.12 19.67
CA VAL A 170 9.13 8.55 19.76
C VAL A 170 7.73 8.78 19.20
N LYS A 171 6.83 9.33 20.02
CA LYS A 171 5.45 9.65 19.61
C LYS A 171 5.41 10.98 18.85
N ASN A 172 4.35 11.21 18.07
CA ASN A 172 4.05 12.46 17.35
C ASN A 172 4.85 12.75 16.06
N ILE A 173 5.35 11.72 15.37
CA ILE A 173 5.90 11.91 14.03
C ILE A 173 4.75 11.97 13.03
N THR A 174 4.53 13.16 12.45
CA THR A 174 3.68 13.31 11.26
C THR A 174 4.40 12.80 10.02
N PHE A 175 3.63 12.40 9.01
CA PHE A 175 4.20 12.02 7.73
C PHE A 175 4.99 13.20 7.13
N GLN A 176 6.27 12.98 6.84
CA GLN A 176 7.15 13.99 6.26
C GLN A 176 8.04 13.34 5.21
N CYS A 177 8.42 14.11 4.19
CA CYS A 177 9.37 13.68 3.18
C CYS A 177 10.45 14.73 3.01
N THR A 178 11.69 14.26 2.83
CA THR A 178 12.84 15.09 2.52
C THR A 178 13.41 14.65 1.18
N VAL A 179 13.71 15.61 0.31
CA VAL A 179 14.34 15.31 -0.98
C VAL A 179 15.77 14.86 -0.71
N SER A 180 16.07 13.61 -1.03
CA SER A 180 17.45 13.12 -1.07
C SER A 180 18.00 13.58 -2.42
N GLN A 181 19.03 14.44 -2.41
CA GLN A 181 19.64 14.94 -3.65
C GLN A 181 20.27 13.78 -4.44
N GLY A 182 19.49 13.13 -5.29
CA GLY A 182 20.00 12.37 -6.43
C GLY A 182 20.33 13.39 -7.50
N THR A 183 21.60 13.47 -7.89
CA THR A 183 22.18 14.37 -8.90
C THR A 183 21.16 14.77 -9.98
N ALA A 184 20.53 15.93 -9.79
CA ALA A 184 20.04 16.69 -10.92
C ALA A 184 21.30 17.08 -11.68
N SER A 185 21.54 16.46 -12.83
CA SER A 185 22.53 16.99 -13.77
C SER A 185 22.12 18.43 -14.04
N THR A 186 22.86 19.36 -13.45
CA THR A 186 22.72 20.79 -13.70
C THR A 186 22.95 20.98 -15.19
N ALA A 187 21.87 21.06 -15.96
CA ALA A 187 21.93 21.55 -17.33
C ALA A 187 22.22 23.05 -17.23
N ASN A 188 23.49 23.38 -17.04
CA ASN A 188 23.99 24.73 -17.19
C ASN A 188 23.89 25.06 -18.68
N SER A 189 22.76 25.63 -19.08
CA SER A 189 22.57 26.16 -20.42
C SER A 189 23.44 27.40 -20.58
N THR A 190 24.64 27.22 -21.12
CA THR A 190 25.34 28.31 -21.80
C THR A 190 26.15 27.75 -22.96
N ASN A 191 25.75 28.19 -24.16
CA ASN A 191 26.47 28.20 -25.43
C ASN A 191 26.45 26.98 -26.37
N THR A 192 25.62 27.14 -27.41
CA THR A 192 25.93 27.09 -28.86
C THR A 192 26.54 25.83 -29.49
N HIS A 193 25.83 25.37 -30.54
CA HIS A 193 26.17 24.37 -31.57
C HIS A 193 25.93 22.88 -31.27
N GLY A 194 24.78 22.39 -31.76
CA GLY A 194 24.77 21.30 -32.73
C GLY A 194 24.93 19.86 -32.21
N SER A 195 23.94 19.34 -31.51
CA SER A 195 23.48 17.94 -31.65
C SER A 195 22.15 17.77 -30.93
N ALA A 196 21.14 17.31 -31.66
CA ALA A 196 19.83 17.01 -31.10
C ALA A 196 19.91 15.73 -30.24
N SER A 197 20.34 15.86 -28.99
CA SER A 197 20.11 14.84 -27.97
C SER A 197 18.65 14.91 -27.55
N THR A 198 17.90 13.84 -27.80
CA THR A 198 16.52 13.63 -27.34
C THR A 198 16.42 13.98 -25.84
N PRO A 199 15.47 14.83 -25.41
CA PRO A 199 15.31 15.14 -23.99
C PRO A 199 14.89 13.85 -23.28
N THR A 200 15.81 13.23 -22.55
CA THR A 200 15.44 12.18 -21.60
C THR A 200 14.59 12.87 -20.55
N ALA A 201 13.32 12.47 -20.43
CA ALA A 201 12.40 13.02 -19.43
C ALA A 201 13.09 13.04 -18.07
N ALA A 202 13.10 14.21 -17.42
CA ALA A 202 13.72 14.38 -16.12
C ALA A 202 13.07 13.38 -15.14
N LYS A 203 13.87 12.47 -14.57
CA LYS A 203 13.40 11.56 -13.53
C LYS A 203 13.04 12.37 -12.28
N GLU A 204 11.89 12.12 -11.69
CA GLU A 204 11.49 12.73 -10.40
C GLU A 204 12.56 12.50 -9.33
N PRO A 205 12.71 13.34 -8.28
CA PRO A 205 13.74 13.11 -7.27
C PRO A 205 13.42 11.91 -6.36
N VAL A 206 14.46 11.32 -5.76
CA VAL A 206 14.30 10.37 -4.66
C VAL A 206 13.97 11.15 -3.39
N GLN A 207 12.93 10.74 -2.68
CA GLN A 207 12.60 11.29 -1.36
C GLN A 207 12.75 10.22 -0.29
N LEU A 208 13.18 10.66 0.88
CA LEU A 208 13.18 9.89 2.12
C LEU A 208 11.98 10.36 2.94
N CYS A 209 11.01 9.48 3.13
CA CYS A 209 9.79 9.75 3.85
C CYS A 209 9.75 8.97 5.17
N ASN A 210 9.23 9.60 6.22
CA ASN A 210 9.07 9.00 7.54
C ASN A 210 7.65 9.23 8.06
N GLY A 211 7.10 8.27 8.79
CA GLY A 211 5.80 8.39 9.42
C GLY A 211 5.51 7.23 10.36
N ILE A 212 4.43 7.34 11.13
CA ILE A 212 3.97 6.29 12.05
C ILE A 212 2.67 5.68 11.54
N ARG A 213 2.59 4.34 11.57
CA ARG A 213 1.36 3.54 11.44
C ARG A 213 1.17 2.75 12.71
N ASP A 214 0.09 3.02 13.43
CA ASP A 214 -0.23 2.42 14.74
C ASP A 214 0.96 2.49 15.71
N GLN A 215 1.71 1.40 15.89
CA GLN A 215 2.88 1.31 16.77
C GLN A 215 4.20 1.09 16.00
N THR A 216 4.20 1.26 14.69
CA THR A 216 5.36 1.05 13.80
C THR A 216 5.79 2.37 13.19
N ASN A 217 7.05 2.74 13.41
CA ASN A 217 7.73 3.80 12.67
C ASN A 217 8.22 3.22 11.34
N ILE A 218 7.89 3.90 10.25
CA ILE A 218 8.21 3.49 8.89
C ILE A 218 8.99 4.64 8.25
N VAL A 219 10.22 4.34 7.87
CA VAL A 219 11.05 5.19 7.02
C VAL A 219 11.13 4.50 5.67
N PHE A 220 10.73 5.16 4.59
CA PHE A 220 10.85 4.57 3.27
C PHE A 220 11.42 5.57 2.27
N SER A 221 12.19 5.06 1.32
CA SER A 221 12.75 5.84 0.23
C SER A 221 12.18 5.37 -1.09
N ALA A 222 11.82 6.33 -1.94
CA ALA A 222 11.32 6.05 -3.28
C ALA A 222 11.44 7.31 -4.15
N ARG A 223 11.44 7.11 -5.47
CA ARG A 223 11.29 8.20 -6.42
C ARG A 223 9.83 8.64 -6.45
N GLY A 224 9.58 9.95 -6.39
CA GLY A 224 8.21 10.46 -6.35
C GLY A 224 8.10 11.91 -5.87
N ASN A 225 6.95 12.51 -6.12
CA ASN A 225 6.52 13.70 -5.38
C ASN A 225 5.87 13.30 -4.04
N THR A 226 5.84 14.22 -3.08
CA THR A 226 5.38 13.96 -1.70
C THR A 226 3.93 13.47 -1.63
N SER A 227 3.05 13.94 -2.53
CA SER A 227 1.64 13.52 -2.56
C SER A 227 1.50 12.04 -2.93
N THR A 228 2.19 11.59 -3.98
CA THR A 228 2.21 10.18 -4.40
C THR A 228 2.81 9.29 -3.32
N LEU A 229 3.91 9.72 -2.69
CA LEU A 229 4.55 8.97 -1.61
C LEU A 229 3.66 8.90 -0.36
N GLN A 230 2.93 9.96 -0.04
CA GLN A 230 1.94 9.94 1.03
C GLN A 230 0.82 8.95 0.74
N GLN A 231 0.33 8.87 -0.51
CA GLN A 231 -0.68 7.88 -0.88
C GLN A 231 -0.16 6.44 -0.71
N ILE A 232 1.09 6.16 -1.12
CA ILE A 232 1.72 4.86 -0.88
C ILE A 232 1.73 4.54 0.61
N PHE A 233 2.17 5.48 1.45
CA PHE A 233 2.19 5.34 2.90
C PHE A 233 0.80 5.04 3.49
N GLN A 234 -0.24 5.75 3.03
CA GLN A 234 -1.63 5.58 3.47
C GLN A 234 -2.27 4.28 2.97
N ASN A 235 -1.70 3.65 1.94
CA ASN A 235 -2.18 2.38 1.40
C ASN A 235 -1.38 1.16 1.89
N LEU A 236 -0.35 1.36 2.72
CA LEU A 236 0.35 0.23 3.35
C LEU A 236 -0.62 -0.58 4.22
N GLN A 237 -0.52 -1.90 4.14
CA GLN A 237 -1.37 -2.83 4.87
C GLN A 237 -0.52 -3.67 5.82
N PRO A 238 -1.05 -4.01 7.00
CA PRO A 238 -0.42 -5.00 7.86
C PRO A 238 -0.53 -6.40 7.24
N ASP A 239 0.30 -7.33 7.71
CA ASP A 239 0.20 -8.76 7.40
C ASP A 239 0.20 -9.13 5.90
N VAL A 240 0.81 -8.28 5.05
CA VAL A 240 0.98 -8.59 3.64
C VAL A 240 1.99 -9.73 3.48
N ASP A 241 1.59 -10.76 2.74
CA ASP A 241 2.50 -11.83 2.34
C ASP A 241 3.46 -11.32 1.28
N TRP A 242 4.73 -11.21 1.66
CA TRP A 242 5.80 -10.67 0.81
C TRP A 242 6.80 -11.74 0.38
N THR A 243 6.80 -12.90 1.04
CA THR A 243 7.79 -13.95 0.82
C THR A 243 7.64 -14.46 -0.62
N PRO A 244 8.68 -14.36 -1.47
CA PRO A 244 8.61 -14.92 -2.81
C PRO A 244 8.23 -16.40 -2.77
N ALA A 245 7.31 -16.82 -3.64
CA ALA A 245 7.03 -18.22 -3.87
C ALA A 245 8.34 -18.95 -4.24
N LYS A 246 8.61 -20.08 -3.57
CA LYS A 246 9.81 -20.89 -3.77
C LYS A 246 9.82 -21.59 -5.13
#